data_AF-A0A359E2P4-F1
#
_entry.id   AF-A0A359E2P4-F1
#
_cell.length_a   1.000
_cell.length_b   1.000
_cell.length_c   1.000
_cell.angle_alpha   90.00
_cell.angle_beta   90.00
_cell.angle_gamma   90.00
#
_symmetry.space_group_name_H-M   'P 1'
#
loop_
_entity.id
_entity.type
_entity.pdbx_description
1 polymer ?
#
loop_
_entity_poly.entity_id
_entity_poly.type
_entity_poly.pdbx_seq_one_letter_code
_entity_poly.pdbx_strand_id
1 'polypeptide(L)' 'MLELAWKGTKPITLPSGETRTFLEDGDEVTMTGFAQGDNFRVGFGEVIGKISPAK' A
#
# COMPACT_ATOMS: atom_id res chain seq x y z
N MET A 1 -1.52 3.02 7.25
CA MET A 1 -2.51 4.05 6.85
C MET A 1 -2.85 5.05 7.94
N LEU A 2 -2.60 4.74 9.23
CA LEU A 2 -2.84 5.66 10.35
C LEU A 2 -2.29 7.08 10.12
N GLU A 3 -1.03 7.20 9.71
CA GLU A 3 -0.38 8.49 9.45
C GLU A 3 -0.92 9.14 8.17
N LEU A 4 -0.98 8.38 7.07
CA LEU A 4 -1.47 8.84 5.76
C LEU A 4 -2.88 9.44 5.84
N ALA A 5 -3.76 8.78 6.59
CA ALA A 5 -5.15 9.21 6.74
C ALA A 5 -5.41 10.06 7.99
N TRP A 6 -4.36 10.45 8.72
CA TRP A 6 -4.43 11.19 9.98
C TRP A 6 -5.46 10.63 10.97
N LYS A 7 -5.26 9.40 11.41
CA LYS A 7 -6.22 8.66 12.27
C LYS A 7 -7.63 8.56 11.67
N GLY A 8 -7.71 8.48 10.34
CA GLY A 8 -8.96 8.38 9.58
C GLY A 8 -9.72 9.69 9.39
N THR A 9 -9.19 10.82 9.88
CA THR A 9 -9.84 12.14 9.71
C THR A 9 -9.62 12.76 8.33
N LYS A 10 -8.65 12.22 7.56
CA LYS A 10 -8.30 12.69 6.22
C LYS A 10 -8.19 11.49 5.26
N PRO A 11 -9.29 11.03 4.64
CA PRO A 11 -9.24 9.90 3.72
C PRO A 11 -8.25 10.13 2.57
N ILE A 12 -7.57 9.08 2.14
CA ILE A 12 -6.71 9.11 0.96
C ILE A 12 -7.53 8.71 -0.28
N THR A 13 -7.29 9.34 -1.42
CA THR A 13 -7.88 8.96 -2.71
C THR A 13 -6.88 8.11 -3.48
N LEU A 14 -7.32 6.93 -3.93
CA LEU A 14 -6.53 6.03 -4.75
C LEU A 14 -6.61 6.44 -6.24
N PRO A 15 -5.68 5.97 -7.09
CA PRO A 15 -5.72 6.25 -8.53
C PRO A 15 -7.00 5.77 -9.23
N SER A 16 -7.70 4.78 -8.66
CA SER A 16 -9.01 4.31 -9.15
C SER A 16 -10.15 5.30 -8.86
N GLY A 17 -9.93 6.32 -8.03
CA GLY A 17 -10.95 7.25 -7.54
C GLY A 17 -11.63 6.80 -6.24
N GLU A 18 -11.39 5.58 -5.78
CA GLU A 18 -11.84 5.11 -4.47
C GLU A 18 -11.13 5.84 -3.32
N THR A 19 -11.77 5.90 -2.15
CA THR A 19 -11.18 6.48 -0.94
C THR A 19 -10.96 5.43 0.13
N ARG A 20 -9.86 5.55 0.88
CA ARG A 20 -9.56 4.69 2.04
C ARG A 20 -9.12 5.50 3.26
N THR A 21 -9.44 5.01 4.44
CA THR A 21 -8.85 5.49 5.70
C THR A 21 -8.00 4.40 6.36
N PHE A 22 -8.47 3.15 6.28
CA PHE A 22 -7.75 1.93 6.62
C PHE A 22 -7.98 0.89 5.51
N LEU A 23 -7.38 -0.29 5.66
CA LEU A 23 -7.58 -1.41 4.74
C LEU A 23 -8.98 -2.00 4.91
N GLU A 24 -9.57 -2.40 3.79
CA GLU A 24 -10.84 -3.09 3.69
C GLU A 24 -10.66 -4.54 3.20
N ASP A 25 -11.66 -5.39 3.42
CA ASP A 25 -11.63 -6.77 2.92
C ASP A 25 -11.51 -6.79 1.39
N GLY A 26 -10.58 -7.60 0.89
CA GLY A 26 -10.27 -7.68 -0.52
C GLY A 26 -9.15 -6.74 -0.99
N ASP A 27 -8.74 -5.75 -0.19
CA ASP A 27 -7.57 -4.91 -0.50
C ASP A 27 -6.30 -5.78 -0.57
N GLU A 28 -5.46 -5.51 -1.56
CA GLU A 28 -4.14 -6.12 -1.72
C GLU A 28 -3.05 -5.04 -1.55
N VAL A 29 -2.06 -5.32 -0.71
CA VAL A 29 -0.94 -4.42 -0.45
C VAL A 29 0.34 -5.04 -1.01
N THR A 30 0.98 -4.31 -1.92
CA THR A 30 2.27 -4.68 -2.50
C THR A 30 3.35 -3.71 -2.02
N MET A 31 4.35 -4.22 -1.31
CA MET A 31 5.54 -3.47 -0.95
C MET A 31 6.68 -3.84 -1.89
N THR A 32 7.31 -2.82 -2.47
CA THR A 32 8.52 -2.97 -3.29
C THR A 32 9.61 -2.04 -2.77
N GLY A 33 10.86 -2.43 -2.98
CA GLY A 33 12.01 -1.64 -2.56
C GLY A 33 13.22 -1.96 -3.42
N PHE A 34 14.09 -0.98 -3.60
CA PHE A 34 15.33 -1.16 -4.34
C PHE A 34 16.35 -0.08 -4.01
N ALA A 35 17.63 -0.42 -4.21
CA ALA A 35 18.71 0.55 -4.29
C ALA A 35 19.01 0.87 -5.77
N GLN A 36 19.13 2.16 -6.09
CA GLN A 36 19.46 2.65 -7.43
C GLN A 36 20.94 3.03 -7.50
N GLY A 37 21.68 2.46 -8.43
CA GLY A 37 23.00 2.94 -8.87
C GLY A 37 22.90 3.68 -10.21
N ASP A 38 24.01 4.13 -10.76
CA ASP A 38 24.00 4.98 -11.97
C ASP A 38 23.29 4.32 -13.16
N ASN A 39 23.61 3.05 -13.42
CA ASN A 39 23.06 2.30 -14.56
C ASN A 39 22.53 0.92 -14.16
N PHE A 40 22.28 0.68 -12.87
CA PHE A 40 21.74 -0.58 -12.38
C PHE A 40 20.84 -0.37 -11.16
N ARG A 41 20.02 -1.39 -10.88
CA ARG A 41 19.13 -1.45 -9.73
C ARG A 41 19.30 -2.79 -9.03
N VAL A 42 19.38 -2.76 -7.70
CA VAL A 42 19.31 -3.96 -6.87
C VAL A 42 17.95 -3.97 -6.18
N GLY A 43 17.05 -4.82 -6.69
CA GLY A 43 15.69 -4.94 -6.19
C GLY A 43 15.52 -6.05 -5.16
N PHE A 44 14.58 -5.85 -4.24
CA PHE A 44 14.19 -6.86 -3.25
C PHE A 44 13.04 -7.77 -3.72
N GLY A 45 12.50 -7.53 -4.92
CA GLY A 45 11.26 -8.16 -5.38
C GLY A 45 10.03 -7.53 -4.73
N GLU A 46 8.97 -8.33 -4.57
CA GLU A 46 7.68 -7.89 -4.03
C GLU A 46 7.34 -8.67 -2.75
N VAL A 47 6.75 -7.96 -1.78
CA VAL A 47 6.05 -8.57 -0.65
C VAL A 47 4.58 -8.22 -0.79
N ILE A 48 3.75 -9.23 -1.04
CA ILE A 48 2.32 -9.06 -1.33
C ILE A 48 1.49 -9.73 -0.23
N GLY A 49 0.41 -9.06 0.17
CA GLY A 49 -0.59 -9.62 1.06
C GLY A 49 -1.99 -9.10 0.74
N LYS A 50 -2.98 -10.00 0.74
CA LYS A 50 -4.40 -9.68 0.54
C LYS A 50 -5.16 -9.82 1.85
N ILE A 51 -6.03 -8.87 2.16
CA ILE A 51 -6.88 -8.90 3.34
C ILE A 51 -8.11 -9.78 3.05
N SER A 52 -8.26 -10.84 3.84
CA SER A 52 -9.44 -11.69 3.82
C SER A 52 -10.42 -11.24 4.91
N PRO A 53 -11.74 -11.46 4.70
CA PRO A 53 -12.74 -11.22 5.73
C PRO A 53 -12.42 -11.92 7.05
N ALA A 54 -12.86 -11.30 8.14
CA ALA A 54 -12.85 -11.92 9.45
C ALA A 54 -13.69 -13.22 9.47
N LYS A 55 -13.36 -14.14 10.38
CA LYS A 55 -14.08 -15.40 10.58
C LYS A 55 -15.36 -15.23 11.38
#